data_AF-A0A928XM01-F1
#
_entry.id   AF-A0A928XM01-F1
#
_cell.length_a   1.000
_cell.length_b   1.000
_cell.length_c   1.000
_cell.angle_alpha   90.00
_cell.angle_beta   90.00
_cell.angle_gamma   90.00
#
_symmetry.space_group_name_H-M   'P 1'
#
loop_
_entity.id
_entity.type
_entity.pdbx_description
1 polymer ?
#
loop_
_entity_poly.entity_id
_entity_poly.type
_entity_poly.pdbx_seq_one_letter_code
_entity_poly.pdbx_strand_id
1 'polypeptide(L)'
;MTLTIASPDGSALDKTGTFTLGSGIEANYSTCEHCVVVVQDATGTNKKFFPESGTITISSSTPPSSAATSGLTGSLDKVKLVEVTIGGAPNYVSTPVAGGACLYFTAEPLNAVP
;
A
#
# COMPACT_ATOMS: atom_id res chain seq x y z
N MET A 1 -1.11 14.50 2.13
CA MET A 1 -0.97 13.05 2.37
C MET A 1 -1.53 12.35 1.17
N THR A 2 -0.74 11.50 0.54
CA THR A 2 -1.11 10.77 -0.67
C THR A 2 -1.05 9.29 -0.37
N LEU A 3 -2.12 8.58 -0.70
CA LEU A 3 -2.16 7.13 -0.65
C LEU A 3 -1.75 6.61 -2.04
N THR A 4 -0.74 5.75 -2.06
CA THR A 4 -0.27 5.10 -3.27
C THR A 4 -0.43 3.59 -3.11
N ILE A 5 -0.96 2.93 -4.13
CA ILE A 5 -0.92 1.48 -4.24
C ILE A 5 0.09 1.13 -5.31
N ALA A 6 1.05 0.30 -4.96
CA ALA A 6 2.17 -0.08 -5.80
C ALA A 6 2.35 -1.59 -5.80
N SER A 7 3.10 -2.07 -6.77
CA SER A 7 3.56 -3.44 -6.84
C SER A 7 5.00 -3.44 -7.32
N PRO A 8 5.95 -4.11 -6.65
CA PRO A 8 7.33 -4.22 -7.11
C PRO A 8 7.44 -5.00 -8.41
N ASP A 9 6.49 -5.89 -8.71
CA ASP A 9 6.43 -6.64 -9.98
C ASP A 9 5.51 -6.00 -11.03
N GLY A 10 4.92 -4.82 -10.72
CA GLY A 10 4.01 -4.10 -11.59
C GLY A 10 2.63 -4.75 -11.80
N SER A 11 2.34 -5.92 -11.20
CA SER A 11 1.19 -6.77 -11.55
C SER A 11 0.06 -6.74 -10.50
N ALA A 12 0.18 -5.98 -9.39
CA ALA A 12 -0.84 -5.90 -8.33
C ALA A 12 -2.28 -5.72 -8.82
N LEU A 13 -2.48 -4.91 -9.87
CA LEU A 13 -3.81 -4.55 -10.35
C LEU A 13 -4.46 -5.66 -11.19
N ASP A 14 -3.68 -6.66 -11.63
CA ASP A 14 -4.17 -7.82 -12.36
C ASP A 14 -4.78 -8.88 -11.42
N LYS A 15 -4.43 -8.81 -10.13
CA LYS A 15 -4.90 -9.72 -9.08
C LYS A 15 -6.04 -9.09 -8.30
N THR A 16 -7.23 -9.15 -8.87
CA THR A 16 -8.46 -8.71 -8.19
C THR A 16 -8.89 -9.73 -7.13
N GLY A 17 -9.48 -9.26 -6.03
CA GLY A 17 -9.78 -10.11 -4.89
C GLY A 17 -9.66 -9.38 -3.56
N THR A 18 -9.62 -10.16 -2.46
CA THR A 18 -9.46 -9.64 -1.10
C THR A 18 -8.20 -10.23 -0.49
N PHE A 19 -7.33 -9.38 0.04
CA PHE A 19 -5.98 -9.72 0.48
C PHE A 19 -5.71 -9.17 1.87
N THR A 20 -5.14 -10.01 2.74
CA THR A 20 -4.72 -9.61 4.08
C THR A 20 -3.38 -8.89 4.01
N LEU A 21 -3.34 -7.66 4.53
CA LEU A 21 -2.14 -6.84 4.58
C LEU A 21 -1.33 -7.11 5.86
N GLY A 22 -0.02 -6.85 5.82
CA GLY A 22 0.85 -6.97 7.01
C GLY A 22 1.19 -8.41 7.41
N SER A 23 0.91 -9.40 6.55
CA SER A 23 1.21 -10.81 6.81
C SER A 23 1.78 -11.50 5.58
N GLY A 24 2.58 -12.55 5.78
CA GLY A 24 3.19 -13.30 4.67
C GLY A 24 4.01 -12.39 3.74
N ILE A 25 3.80 -12.49 2.44
CA ILE A 25 4.47 -11.65 1.44
C ILE A 25 4.07 -10.17 1.55
N GLU A 26 2.85 -9.88 2.02
CA GLU A 26 2.30 -8.53 2.19
C GLU A 26 2.81 -7.81 3.46
N ALA A 27 3.73 -8.43 4.21
CA ALA A 27 4.31 -7.85 5.42
C ALA A 27 5.54 -6.96 5.16
N ASN A 28 6.08 -6.97 3.94
CA ASN A 28 7.25 -6.15 3.60
C ASN A 28 7.17 -5.55 2.20
N TYR A 29 7.62 -4.30 2.08
CA TYR A 29 7.68 -3.61 0.79
C TYR A 29 8.54 -4.34 -0.26
N SER A 30 9.55 -5.11 0.16
CA SER A 30 10.42 -5.86 -0.77
C SER A 30 9.76 -7.11 -1.35
N THR A 31 8.65 -7.58 -0.77
CA THR A 31 8.03 -8.88 -1.14
C THR A 31 6.54 -8.79 -1.46
N CYS A 32 5.87 -7.69 -1.11
CA CYS A 32 4.43 -7.55 -1.29
C CYS A 32 4.06 -7.63 -2.78
N GLU A 33 2.95 -8.32 -3.06
CA GLU A 33 2.33 -8.24 -4.38
C GLU A 33 1.38 -7.05 -4.43
N HIS A 34 0.73 -6.71 -3.30
CA HIS A 34 -0.27 -5.64 -3.17
C HIS A 34 0.19 -4.57 -2.18
N CYS A 35 1.21 -3.80 -2.56
CA CYS A 35 1.86 -2.85 -1.66
C CYS A 35 1.04 -1.58 -1.49
N VAL A 36 0.37 -1.44 -0.36
CA VAL A 36 -0.22 -0.17 0.05
C VAL A 36 0.86 0.68 0.73
N VAL A 37 1.10 1.89 0.25
CA VAL A 37 2.03 2.84 0.85
C VAL A 37 1.36 4.20 0.98
N VAL A 38 1.34 4.74 2.20
CA VAL A 38 1.00 6.15 2.38
C VAL A 38 2.28 6.96 2.42
N VAL A 39 2.34 8.00 1.60
CA VAL A 39 3.39 9.02 1.68
C VAL A 39 2.77 10.29 2.24
N GLN A 40 3.25 10.68 3.42
CA GLN A 40 2.92 11.97 4.00
C GLN A 40 4.08 12.94 3.71
N ASP A 41 3.84 13.83 2.75
CA ASP A 41 4.72 14.96 2.46
C ASP A 41 4.21 16.18 3.24
N ALA A 42 5.07 16.70 4.11
CA ALA A 42 4.95 18.01 4.73
C ALA A 42 6.26 18.76 4.53
N THR A 43 6.57 19.16 3.29
CA THR A 43 7.60 20.15 2.92
C THR A 43 8.97 19.96 3.62
N GLY A 44 9.39 18.73 3.92
CA GLY A 44 10.64 18.50 4.67
C GLY A 44 10.89 17.10 5.22
N THR A 45 9.87 16.28 5.49
CA THR A 45 10.09 14.88 5.89
C THR A 45 9.05 13.97 5.26
N ASN A 46 9.46 13.23 4.23
CA ASN A 46 8.62 12.24 3.55
C ASN A 46 8.47 11.02 4.45
N LYS A 47 7.45 11.03 5.32
CA LYS A 47 7.10 9.85 6.11
C LYS A 47 6.41 8.85 5.20
N LYS A 48 6.83 7.59 5.31
CA LYS A 48 6.24 6.46 4.60
C LYS A 48 5.56 5.58 5.61
N PHE A 49 4.37 5.12 5.31
CA PHE A 49 3.64 4.18 6.15
C PHE A 49 3.33 2.93 5.35
N PHE A 50 3.51 1.78 5.99
CA PHE A 50 3.24 0.47 5.42
C PHE A 50 2.28 -0.32 6.32
N PRO A 51 1.38 -1.15 5.78
CA PRO A 51 0.44 -1.92 6.55
C PRO A 51 1.12 -2.87 7.54
N GLU A 52 0.67 -2.81 8.79
CA GLU A 52 0.95 -3.84 9.81
C GLU A 52 -0.22 -4.84 9.89
N SER A 53 -1.45 -4.42 9.56
CA SER A 53 -2.62 -5.29 9.53
C SER A 53 -3.76 -4.69 8.70
N GLY A 54 -4.79 -5.51 8.47
CA GLY A 54 -6.03 -5.13 7.80
C GLY A 54 -6.21 -5.85 6.47
N THR A 55 -7.13 -5.34 5.66
CA THR A 55 -7.50 -5.99 4.40
C THR A 55 -7.66 -4.97 3.29
N ILE A 56 -7.19 -5.32 2.09
CA ILE A 56 -7.52 -4.62 0.85
C ILE A 56 -8.42 -5.49 -0.01
N THR A 57 -9.45 -4.90 -0.58
CA THR A 57 -10.25 -5.51 -1.65
C THR A 57 -10.00 -4.73 -2.93
N ILE A 58 -9.56 -5.41 -3.98
CA ILE A 58 -9.41 -4.87 -5.33
C ILE A 58 -10.58 -5.41 -6.15
N SER A 59 -11.42 -4.51 -6.66
CA SER A 59 -12.59 -4.86 -7.46
C SER A 59 -12.17 -5.56 -8.75
N SER A 60 -12.97 -6.54 -9.19
CA SER A 60 -12.84 -7.20 -10.50
C SER A 60 -13.04 -6.23 -11.69
N SER A 61 -13.61 -5.05 -11.43
CA SER A 61 -13.72 -3.96 -12.41
C SER A 61 -12.43 -3.16 -12.57
N THR A 62 -11.42 -3.40 -11.74
CA THR A 62 -10.10 -2.75 -11.87
C THR A 62 -9.46 -3.25 -13.17
N PRO A 63 -9.08 -2.35 -14.09
CA PRO A 63 -8.41 -2.74 -15.31
C PRO A 63 -7.01 -3.28 -15.00
N PRO A 64 -6.46 -4.14 -15.88
CA PRO A 64 -5.14 -4.71 -15.69
C PRO A 64 -4.07 -3.62 -15.59
N SER A 65 -2.95 -3.94 -14.95
CA SER A 65 -1.83 -3.04 -14.63
C SER A 65 -1.18 -2.35 -15.84
N SER A 66 -1.38 -2.91 -17.03
CA SER A 66 -0.98 -2.32 -18.32
C SER A 66 -1.83 -1.09 -18.72
N ALA A 67 -2.96 -0.86 -18.06
CA ALA A 67 -3.75 0.36 -18.17
C ALA A 67 -3.32 1.36 -17.09
N ALA A 68 -3.40 2.66 -17.40
CA ALA A 68 -3.11 3.71 -16.42
C ALA A 68 -3.89 3.46 -15.11
N THR A 69 -3.24 3.70 -13.96
CA THR A 69 -3.79 3.46 -12.62
C THR A 69 -5.12 4.15 -12.35
N SER A 70 -5.58 5.04 -13.24
CA SER A 70 -6.87 5.74 -13.31
C SER A 70 -8.13 4.85 -13.22
N GLY A 71 -8.00 3.52 -13.09
CA GLY A 71 -9.12 2.58 -12.94
C GLY A 71 -9.13 1.75 -11.66
N LEU A 72 -8.16 1.90 -10.75
CA LEU A 72 -8.18 1.17 -9.48
C LEU A 72 -9.47 1.48 -8.72
N THR A 73 -10.25 0.43 -8.48
CA THR A 73 -11.48 0.47 -7.69
C THR A 73 -11.35 -0.57 -6.57
N GLY A 74 -11.52 -0.16 -5.32
CA GLY A 74 -11.36 -1.09 -4.20
C GLY A 74 -11.78 -0.50 -2.86
N SER A 75 -11.38 -1.17 -1.78
CA SER A 75 -11.57 -0.67 -0.42
C SER A 75 -10.51 -1.20 0.53
N LEU A 76 -10.22 -0.42 1.57
CA LEU A 76 -9.46 -0.83 2.74
C LEU A 76 -10.43 -1.10 3.90
N ASP A 77 -10.23 -2.19 4.64
CA ASP A 77 -10.96 -2.49 5.88
C ASP A 77 -9.98 -2.70 7.03
N LYS A 78 -10.21 -1.96 8.13
CA LYS A 78 -9.45 -2.06 9.39
C LYS A 78 -7.94 -2.08 9.20
N VAL A 79 -7.44 -1.22 8.30
CA VAL A 79 -6.03 -1.15 7.96
C VAL A 79 -5.29 -0.28 8.96
N LYS A 80 -4.30 -0.88 9.64
CA LYS A 80 -3.32 -0.16 10.44
C LYS A 80 -2.05 -0.05 9.63
N LEU A 81 -1.55 1.17 9.44
CA LEU A 81 -0.24 1.43 8.87
C LEU A 81 0.69 1.99 9.94
N VAL A 82 1.95 1.57 9.89
CA VAL A 82 3.01 2.04 10.76
C VAL A 82 4.05 2.78 9.94
N GLU A 83 4.67 3.80 10.52
CA GLU A 83 5.77 4.52 9.89
C GLU A 83 6.94 3.56 9.66
N VAL A 84 7.41 3.50 8.43
CA VAL A 84 8.53 2.65 8.02
C VAL A 84 9.61 3.46 7.30
N THR A 85 10.84 3.00 7.43
CA THR A 85 11.89 3.29 6.45
C THR A 85 11.83 2.26 5.34
N ILE A 86 12.06 2.68 4.09
CA ILE A 86 12.22 1.75 2.95
C ILE A 86 13.68 1.86 2.51
N GLY A 87 14.39 0.73 2.56
CA GLY A 87 15.80 0.66 2.15
C GLY A 87 16.01 1.05 0.69
N GLY A 88 17.27 1.31 0.34
CA GLY A 88 17.65 1.60 -1.05
C GLY A 88 17.58 0.37 -1.96
N ALA A 89 17.70 0.64 -3.26
CA ALA A 89 17.91 -0.42 -4.25
C ALA A 89 19.16 -1.26 -3.89
N PRO A 90 19.13 -2.57 -4.13
CA PRO A 90 18.06 -3.34 -4.77
C PRO A 90 17.02 -3.92 -3.80
N ASN A 91 17.23 -3.82 -2.49
CA ASN A 91 16.53 -4.66 -1.51
C ASN A 91 15.18 -4.08 -1.07
N TYR A 92 15.01 -2.76 -1.05
CA TYR A 92 13.75 -2.07 -0.73
C TYR A 92 13.01 -2.56 0.54
N VAL A 93 13.73 -3.11 1.51
CA VAL A 93 13.13 -3.67 2.73
C VAL A 93 12.47 -2.56 3.54
N SER A 94 11.19 -2.74 3.90
CA SER A 94 10.49 -1.86 4.84
C SER A 94 10.81 -2.25 6.28
N THR A 95 11.22 -1.29 7.10
CA THR A 95 11.52 -1.50 8.52
C THR A 95 10.73 -0.50 9.37
N PRO A 96 9.93 -0.96 10.36
CA PRO A 96 9.21 -0.07 11.27
C PRO A 96 10.16 0.91 11.98
N VAL A 97 9.75 2.18 12.04
CA VAL A 97 10.45 3.20 12.82
C VAL A 97 10.05 3.04 14.29
N ALA A 98 11.03 2.82 15.16
CA ALA A 98 10.78 2.72 16.60
C ALA A 98 10.16 4.03 17.14
N GLY A 99 8.98 3.93 17.76
CA GLY A 99 8.21 5.11 18.20
C GLY A 99 7.63 5.94 17.05
N GLY A 100 7.61 5.39 15.83
CA GLY A 100 7.05 6.04 14.65
C GLY A 100 5.53 6.23 14.73
N ALA A 101 5.01 7.10 13.87
CA ALA A 101 3.58 7.35 13.81
C ALA A 101 2.80 6.14 13.27
N CYS A 102 1.51 6.07 13.60
CA CYS A 102 0.58 5.08 13.06
C CYS A 102 -0.62 5.78 12.42
N LEU A 103 -1.13 5.21 11.33
CA LEU A 103 -2.36 5.62 10.68
C LEU A 103 -3.35 4.47 10.72
N TYR A 104 -4.63 4.78 10.88
CA TYR A 104 -5.70 3.80 10.94
C TYR A 104 -6.80 4.18 9.95
N PHE A 105 -7.20 3.21 9.13
CA PHE A 105 -8.37 3.29 8.26
C PHE A 105 -9.38 2.27 8.75
N THR A 106 -10.59 2.72 9.06
CA THR A 106 -11.67 1.83 9.51
C THR A 106 -12.33 1.14 8.32
N ALA A 107 -12.73 1.92 7.33
CA ALA A 107 -13.30 1.46 6.06
C ALA A 107 -13.20 2.59 5.04
N GLU A 108 -12.33 2.47 4.05
CA GLU A 108 -12.09 3.55 3.06
C GLU A 108 -12.21 3.02 1.64
N PRO A 109 -13.04 3.63 0.77
CA PRO A 109 -13.03 3.30 -0.64
C PRO A 109 -11.72 3.78 -1.28
N LEU A 110 -11.20 2.95 -2.19
CA LEU A 110 -10.06 3.27 -3.03
C LEU A 110 -10.58 3.64 -4.41
N ASN A 111 -10.40 4.90 -4.76
CA ASN A 111 -10.67 5.41 -6.09
C ASN A 111 -9.38 6.02 -6.61
N ALA A 112 -8.94 5.55 -7.78
CA ALA A 112 -7.85 6.20 -8.49
C ALA A 112 -8.22 7.67 -8.76
N VAL A 113 -7.38 8.58 -8.28
CA VAL A 113 -7.44 9.99 -8.67
C VAL A 113 -6.59 10.13 -9.94
N PRO A 114 -7.13 10.70 -11.04
CA PRO A 114 -6.39 10.88 -12.30
C PRO A 114 -5.17 11.79 -12.15
#